data_AF-A0A961QLJ9-F1
#
_entry.id   AF-A0A961QLJ9-F1
#
_cell.length_a   1.000
_cell.length_b   1.000
_cell.length_c   1.000
_cell.angle_alpha   90.00
_cell.angle_beta   90.00
_cell.angle_gamma   90.00
#
_symmetry.space_group_name_H-M   'P 1'
#
loop_
_entity.id
_entity.type
_entity.pdbx_description
1 polymer ?
#
loop_
_entity_poly.entity_id
_entity_poly.type
_entity_poly.pdbx_seq_one_letter_code
_entity_poly.pdbx_strand_id
1 'polypeptide(L)'
;MKKARGLSTICISLFAAQAALAQDIPTGCFSRVYDAQHLAAHPAQVVEAMWLNIYQEPEGGAEPSFWIGALLASQGHTGRDGYGGQIFSESGYCQDAAHCFVYCDGGGFALTRAEGDVIEITTSHMRVVSGSDCAADEGQATTLAEVPGEPTIYRLFRSEDHICARNE
;
A
#
# COMPACT_ATOMS: atom_id res chain seq x y z
N MET A 1 -11.09 -67.02 36.81
CA MET A 1 -12.08 -65.97 36.49
C MET A 1 -11.33 -64.69 36.12
N LYS A 2 -11.41 -64.25 34.87
CA LYS A 2 -10.69 -63.09 34.32
C LYS A 2 -11.45 -61.80 34.64
N LYS A 3 -10.78 -60.76 35.15
CA LYS A 3 -11.28 -59.38 35.11
C LYS A 3 -10.16 -58.47 34.60
N ALA A 4 -10.27 -58.06 33.34
CA ALA A 4 -9.44 -57.01 32.75
C ALA A 4 -10.00 -55.65 33.20
N ARG A 5 -9.16 -54.77 33.74
CA ARG A 5 -9.47 -53.37 34.00
C ARG A 5 -8.91 -52.56 32.83
N GLY A 6 -9.79 -52.08 31.95
CA GLY A 6 -9.43 -51.15 30.88
C GLY A 6 -9.19 -49.76 31.47
N LEU A 7 -7.99 -49.24 31.27
CA LEU A 7 -7.62 -47.85 31.60
C LEU A 7 -8.04 -47.00 30.39
N SER A 8 -9.05 -46.15 30.57
CA SER A 8 -9.53 -45.23 29.53
C SER A 8 -8.74 -43.92 29.63
N THR A 9 -7.77 -43.74 28.74
CA THR A 9 -7.00 -42.49 28.64
C THR A 9 -7.75 -41.53 27.74
N ILE A 10 -8.42 -40.53 28.33
CA ILE A 10 -9.05 -39.43 27.60
C ILE A 10 -7.97 -38.39 27.31
N CYS A 11 -7.52 -38.30 26.05
CA CYS A 11 -6.71 -37.18 25.58
C CYS A 11 -7.63 -35.97 25.31
N ILE A 12 -7.57 -34.97 26.18
CA ILE A 12 -8.21 -33.66 25.95
C ILE A 12 -7.24 -32.83 25.12
N SER A 13 -7.51 -32.72 23.82
CA SER A 13 -6.81 -31.80 22.92
C SER A 13 -7.33 -30.37 23.18
N LEU A 14 -6.58 -29.56 23.94
CA LEU A 14 -6.82 -28.12 23.99
C LEU A 14 -6.47 -27.52 22.62
N PHE A 15 -7.49 -27.20 21.82
CA PHE A 15 -7.34 -26.26 20.73
C PHE A 15 -7.19 -24.86 21.33
N ALA A 16 -5.96 -24.37 21.43
CA ALA A 16 -5.70 -22.97 21.69
C ALA A 16 -6.16 -22.18 20.45
N ALA A 17 -7.37 -21.63 20.51
CA ALA A 17 -7.80 -20.61 19.56
C ALA A 17 -6.90 -19.39 19.76
N GLN A 18 -5.89 -19.23 18.90
CA GLN A 18 -5.13 -18.00 18.82
C GLN A 18 -6.07 -16.95 18.24
N ALA A 19 -6.55 -16.05 19.09
CA ALA A 19 -7.11 -14.81 18.61
C ALA A 19 -6.01 -14.10 17.83
N ALA A 20 -6.17 -14.01 16.51
CA ALA A 20 -5.37 -13.10 15.71
C ALA A 20 -5.64 -11.69 16.26
N LEU A 21 -4.66 -11.11 16.95
CA LEU A 21 -4.72 -9.70 17.29
C LEU A 21 -4.81 -8.96 15.96
N ALA A 22 -5.84 -8.14 15.80
CA ALA A 22 -5.88 -7.18 14.70
C ALA A 22 -4.59 -6.37 14.79
N GLN A 23 -3.72 -6.50 13.79
CA GLN A 23 -2.51 -5.69 13.74
C GLN A 23 -2.93 -4.28 13.33
N ASP A 24 -2.46 -3.26 14.02
CA ASP A 24 -2.67 -1.89 13.57
C ASP A 24 -1.93 -1.66 12.25
N ILE A 25 -2.47 -0.80 11.39
CA ILE A 25 -1.75 -0.39 10.17
C ILE A 25 -0.46 0.36 10.57
N PRO A 26 0.69 0.08 9.93
CA PRO A 26 1.91 0.79 10.24
C PRO A 26 1.82 2.27 9.84
N THR A 27 2.07 3.16 10.80
CA THR A 27 2.15 4.60 10.56
C THR A 27 3.59 5.07 10.30
N GLY A 28 3.68 6.25 9.67
CA GLY A 28 4.91 6.95 9.32
C GLY A 28 5.17 6.99 7.81
N CYS A 29 6.36 7.48 7.48
CA CYS A 29 6.83 7.62 6.11
C CYS A 29 7.50 6.34 5.58
N PHE A 30 7.09 5.94 4.38
CA PHE A 30 7.69 4.86 3.60
C PHE A 30 7.98 5.36 2.21
N SER A 31 9.16 5.06 1.68
CA SER A 31 9.53 5.48 0.34
C SER A 31 10.33 4.43 -0.41
N ARG A 32 10.43 4.63 -1.73
CA ARG A 32 11.35 3.90 -2.59
C ARG A 32 11.72 4.74 -3.79
N VAL A 33 13.00 4.72 -4.14
CA VAL A 33 13.52 5.25 -5.41
C VAL A 33 14.11 4.09 -6.19
N TYR A 34 13.78 4.00 -7.47
CA TYR A 34 14.29 2.98 -8.38
C TYR A 34 15.40 3.59 -9.24
N ASP A 35 16.55 2.93 -9.28
CA ASP A 35 17.65 3.37 -10.13
C ASP A 35 17.39 3.05 -11.61
N ALA A 36 18.20 3.67 -12.48
CA ALA A 36 18.08 3.48 -13.93
C ALA A 36 18.29 2.02 -14.38
N GLN A 37 19.08 1.23 -13.64
CA GLN A 37 19.30 -0.18 -13.97
C GLN A 37 18.03 -1.00 -13.71
N HIS A 38 17.36 -0.73 -12.58
CA HIS A 38 16.09 -1.35 -12.25
C HIS A 38 15.03 -0.97 -13.28
N LEU A 39 14.87 0.31 -13.58
CA LEU A 39 13.90 0.78 -14.57
C LEU A 39 14.15 0.14 -15.95
N ALA A 40 15.41 0.04 -16.39
CA ALA A 40 15.74 -0.64 -17.64
C ALA A 40 15.36 -2.14 -17.66
N ALA A 41 15.39 -2.81 -16.50
CA ALA A 41 15.00 -4.21 -16.36
C ALA A 41 13.48 -4.42 -16.26
N HIS A 42 12.72 -3.37 -15.93
CA HIS A 42 11.27 -3.41 -15.69
C HIS A 42 10.52 -2.43 -16.62
N PRO A 43 10.48 -2.65 -17.96
CA PRO A 43 9.99 -1.66 -18.93
C PRO A 43 8.49 -1.28 -18.78
N ALA A 44 7.70 -2.08 -18.07
CA ALA A 44 6.31 -1.77 -17.75
C ALA A 44 6.16 -0.86 -16.51
N GLN A 45 7.21 -0.74 -15.70
CA GLN A 45 7.20 0.03 -14.46
C GLN A 45 6.90 1.50 -14.71
N VAL A 46 5.85 1.99 -14.03
CA VAL A 46 5.36 3.36 -14.21
C VAL A 46 5.83 4.34 -13.14
N VAL A 47 6.46 3.84 -12.08
CA VAL A 47 6.93 4.63 -10.94
C VAL A 47 8.45 4.62 -10.87
N GLU A 48 9.06 5.80 -10.83
CA GLU A 48 10.49 6.01 -10.59
C GLU A 48 10.79 6.21 -9.10
N ALA A 49 9.93 6.97 -8.41
CA ALA A 49 9.99 7.14 -6.96
C ALA A 49 8.58 7.17 -6.36
N MET A 50 8.43 6.62 -5.16
CA MET A 50 7.17 6.58 -4.42
C MET A 50 7.39 7.02 -2.98
N TRP A 51 6.44 7.78 -2.45
CA TRP A 51 6.37 8.22 -1.07
C TRP A 51 4.98 7.95 -0.54
N LEU A 52 4.88 7.25 0.59
CA LEU A 52 3.63 6.93 1.25
C LEU A 52 3.77 7.33 2.72
N ASN A 53 2.92 8.25 3.16
CA ASN A 53 2.78 8.60 4.57
C ASN A 53 1.44 8.10 5.08
N ILE A 54 1.46 7.22 6.09
CA ILE A 54 0.24 6.77 6.80
C ILE A 54 0.24 7.42 8.18
N TYR A 55 -0.81 8.13 8.54
CA TYR A 55 -0.86 8.94 9.75
C TYR A 55 -2.23 8.94 10.42
N GLN A 56 -2.22 9.14 11.73
CA GLN A 56 -3.45 9.36 12.48
C GLN A 56 -3.78 10.85 12.46
N GLU A 57 -5.01 11.20 12.05
CA GLU A 57 -5.45 12.60 12.07
C GLU A 57 -5.49 13.14 13.51
N PRO A 58 -4.96 14.36 13.77
CA PRO A 58 -4.83 14.90 15.13
C PRO A 58 -6.16 15.04 15.88
N GLU A 59 -7.26 15.26 15.15
CA GLU A 59 -8.60 15.42 15.72
C GLU A 59 -9.30 14.07 16.00
N GLY A 60 -8.60 12.95 15.82
CA GLY A 60 -9.10 11.63 16.20
C GLY A 60 -10.09 11.04 15.20
N GLY A 61 -9.81 11.16 13.89
CA GLY A 61 -10.53 10.39 12.87
C GLY A 61 -10.54 8.91 13.23
N ALA A 62 -11.67 8.22 13.00
CA ALA A 62 -11.81 6.81 13.39
C ALA A 62 -10.81 5.88 12.68
N GLU A 63 -10.32 6.30 11.50
CA GLU A 63 -9.48 5.54 10.60
C GLU A 63 -8.20 6.34 10.29
N PRO A 64 -7.02 5.70 10.20
CA PRO A 64 -5.79 6.34 9.74
C PRO A 64 -5.95 6.90 8.33
N SER A 65 -5.37 8.06 8.06
CA SER A 65 -5.30 8.67 6.74
C SER A 65 -3.97 8.36 6.06
N PHE A 66 -3.92 8.52 4.74
CA PHE A 66 -2.67 8.46 4.01
C PHE A 66 -2.56 9.56 2.95
N TRP A 67 -1.32 9.88 2.62
CA TRP A 67 -0.96 10.61 1.40
C TRP A 67 0.06 9.76 0.64
N ILE A 68 -0.13 9.63 -0.68
CA ILE A 68 0.79 8.92 -1.57
C ILE A 68 1.18 9.82 -2.74
N GLY A 69 2.47 9.92 -2.99
CA GLY A 69 3.05 10.60 -4.14
C GLY A 69 3.90 9.64 -4.97
N ALA A 70 3.89 9.81 -6.28
CA ALA A 70 4.73 9.06 -7.20
C ALA A 70 5.34 9.98 -8.25
N LEU A 71 6.67 9.93 -8.39
CA LEU A 71 7.35 10.41 -9.59
C LEU A 71 7.18 9.35 -10.68
N LEU A 72 6.52 9.71 -11.77
CA LEU A 72 6.23 8.77 -12.85
C LEU A 72 7.45 8.57 -13.75
N ALA A 73 7.73 7.31 -14.05
CA ALA A 73 8.80 6.94 -14.96
C ALA A 73 8.44 7.31 -16.40
N SER A 74 9.45 7.55 -17.24
CA SER A 74 9.27 7.84 -18.67
C SER A 74 9.08 6.58 -19.54
N GLN A 75 8.54 5.52 -18.94
CA GLN A 75 8.30 4.20 -19.56
C GLN A 75 6.93 3.65 -19.11
N GLY A 76 6.60 2.40 -19.44
CA GLY A 76 5.28 1.86 -19.12
C GLY A 76 4.15 2.63 -19.82
N HIS A 77 2.95 2.62 -19.24
CA HIS A 77 1.81 3.38 -19.80
C HIS A 77 1.93 4.89 -19.54
N THR A 78 2.41 5.29 -18.37
CA THR A 78 2.61 6.71 -18.03
C THR A 78 3.57 7.42 -18.97
N GLY A 79 4.64 6.74 -19.42
CA GLY A 79 5.53 7.25 -20.46
C GLY A 79 4.84 7.44 -21.81
N ARG A 80 3.95 6.51 -22.21
CA ARG A 80 3.17 6.62 -23.46
C ARG A 80 2.17 7.77 -23.42
N ASP A 81 1.62 8.03 -22.23
CA ASP A 81 0.64 9.09 -21.99
C ASP A 81 1.30 10.47 -21.78
N GLY A 82 2.64 10.52 -21.74
CA GLY A 82 3.41 11.76 -21.61
C GLY A 82 3.56 12.28 -20.18
N TYR A 83 3.33 11.42 -19.18
CA TYR A 83 3.39 11.77 -17.76
C TYR A 83 4.77 11.54 -17.12
N GLY A 84 5.73 10.98 -17.86
CA GLY A 84 7.08 10.75 -17.36
C GLY A 84 7.75 12.02 -16.81
N GLY A 85 8.41 11.89 -15.66
CA GLY A 85 9.08 12.98 -14.95
C GLY A 85 8.15 13.90 -14.16
N GLN A 86 6.85 13.61 -14.12
CA GLN A 86 5.88 14.38 -13.35
C GLN A 86 5.54 13.69 -12.04
N ILE A 87 5.20 14.47 -11.02
CA ILE A 87 4.71 13.96 -9.74
C ILE A 87 3.19 13.94 -9.78
N PHE A 88 2.63 12.79 -9.44
CA PHE A 88 1.19 12.58 -9.24
C PHE A 88 0.97 12.14 -7.79
N SER A 89 -0.11 12.58 -7.18
CA SER A 89 -0.44 12.23 -5.80
C SER A 89 -1.92 12.02 -5.57
N GLU A 90 -2.25 11.39 -4.46
CA GLU A 90 -3.61 11.26 -3.92
C GLU A 90 -3.55 11.15 -2.40
N SER A 91 -4.70 11.42 -1.79
CA SER A 91 -4.94 11.18 -0.36
C SER A 91 -6.11 10.22 -0.16
N GLY A 92 -6.15 9.61 1.02
CA GLY A 92 -7.21 8.67 1.35
C GLY A 92 -7.19 8.27 2.82
N TYR A 93 -7.89 7.16 3.10
CA TYR A 93 -8.00 6.60 4.43
C TYR A 93 -7.84 5.07 4.41
N CYS A 94 -7.53 4.49 5.55
CA CYS A 94 -7.37 3.06 5.73
C CYS A 94 -8.48 2.51 6.63
N GLN A 95 -9.40 1.77 6.01
CA GLN A 95 -10.56 1.18 6.69
C GLN A 95 -10.13 0.15 7.74
N ASP A 96 -9.04 -0.57 7.46
CA ASP A 96 -8.46 -1.54 8.37
C ASP A 96 -6.94 -1.63 8.18
N ALA A 97 -6.33 -2.62 8.83
CA ALA A 97 -4.89 -2.90 8.79
C ALA A 97 -4.33 -3.18 7.40
N ALA A 98 -5.19 -3.59 6.46
CA ALA A 98 -4.83 -4.15 5.17
C ALA A 98 -5.39 -3.34 3.99
N HIS A 99 -6.46 -2.56 4.15
CA HIS A 99 -7.15 -1.92 3.03
C HIS A 99 -7.21 -0.40 3.17
N CYS A 100 -6.64 0.29 2.18
CA CYS A 100 -6.65 1.75 2.08
C CYS A 100 -7.30 2.21 0.78
N PHE A 101 -8.09 3.27 0.85
CA PHE A 101 -8.94 3.77 -0.23
C PHE A 101 -8.65 5.25 -0.49
N VAL A 102 -8.48 5.59 -1.75
CA VAL A 102 -8.37 6.96 -2.23
C VAL A 102 -9.76 7.61 -2.20
N TYR A 103 -9.83 8.88 -1.84
CA TYR A 103 -11.09 9.63 -1.84
C TYR A 103 -11.70 9.76 -3.25
N CYS A 104 -13.01 10.05 -3.31
CA CYS A 104 -13.74 10.26 -4.56
C CYS A 104 -13.60 9.08 -5.54
N ASP A 105 -13.83 7.86 -5.02
CA ASP A 105 -13.84 6.60 -5.75
C ASP A 105 -12.56 6.33 -6.56
N GLY A 106 -11.40 6.83 -6.09
CA GLY A 106 -10.10 6.66 -6.75
C GLY A 106 -9.49 5.25 -6.64
N GLY A 107 -10.25 4.26 -6.15
CA GLY A 107 -9.74 2.92 -5.87
C GLY A 107 -8.90 2.88 -4.59
N GLY A 108 -7.82 2.09 -4.59
CA GLY A 108 -7.01 1.93 -3.39
C GLY A 108 -5.88 0.91 -3.53
N PHE A 109 -5.25 0.62 -2.40
CA PHE A 109 -4.21 -0.39 -2.29
C PHE A 109 -4.46 -1.29 -1.08
N ALA A 110 -3.96 -2.52 -1.16
CA ALA A 110 -3.90 -3.44 -0.05
C ALA A 110 -2.48 -3.49 0.52
N LEU A 111 -2.31 -3.33 1.83
CA LEU A 111 -1.07 -3.61 2.55
C LEU A 111 -0.95 -5.13 2.73
N THR A 112 -0.16 -5.78 1.86
CA THR A 112 -0.03 -7.24 1.82
C THR A 112 1.08 -7.78 2.71
N ARG A 113 1.98 -6.91 3.17
CA ARG A 113 3.07 -7.24 4.10
C ARG A 113 3.47 -6.01 4.91
N ALA A 114 3.70 -6.19 6.21
CA ALA A 114 4.30 -5.20 7.09
C ALA A 114 5.21 -5.89 8.11
N GLU A 115 6.52 -5.80 7.90
CA GLU A 115 7.52 -6.47 8.74
C GLU A 115 8.72 -5.54 8.98
N GLY A 116 8.90 -5.09 10.21
CA GLY A 116 9.95 -4.13 10.58
C GLY A 116 9.82 -2.84 9.80
N ASP A 117 10.87 -2.52 9.04
CA ASP A 117 10.97 -1.29 8.23
C ASP A 117 10.54 -1.49 6.77
N VAL A 118 9.87 -2.60 6.44
CA VAL A 118 9.44 -2.91 5.08
C VAL A 118 7.94 -3.12 5.03
N ILE A 119 7.30 -2.45 4.07
CA ILE A 119 5.91 -2.71 3.70
C ILE A 119 5.82 -3.12 2.23
N GLU A 120 4.78 -3.89 1.90
CA GLU A 120 4.37 -4.11 0.52
C GLU A 120 2.91 -3.69 0.36
N ILE A 121 2.68 -2.86 -0.65
CA ILE A 121 1.33 -2.48 -1.09
C ILE A 121 1.05 -3.12 -2.43
N THR A 122 -0.17 -3.57 -2.64
CA THR A 122 -0.65 -4.12 -3.90
C THR A 122 -1.81 -3.29 -4.42
N THR A 123 -1.76 -2.88 -5.68
CA THR A 123 -2.88 -2.17 -6.33
C THR A 123 -3.07 -2.63 -7.77
N SER A 124 -4.32 -2.62 -8.24
CA SER A 124 -4.66 -2.84 -9.66
C SER A 124 -5.43 -1.67 -10.28
N HIS A 125 -5.87 -0.71 -9.47
CA HIS A 125 -6.79 0.35 -9.88
C HIS A 125 -6.73 1.60 -8.99
N MET A 126 -5.64 1.83 -8.24
CA MET A 126 -5.47 3.10 -7.52
C MET A 126 -5.17 4.22 -8.52
N ARG A 127 -6.03 5.23 -8.53
CA ARG A 127 -5.83 6.50 -9.24
C ARG A 127 -4.71 7.28 -8.55
N VAL A 128 -3.94 8.02 -9.34
CA VAL A 128 -3.17 9.19 -8.89
C VAL A 128 -3.44 10.34 -9.85
N VAL A 129 -3.42 11.58 -9.35
CA VAL A 129 -3.73 12.78 -10.15
C VAL A 129 -2.59 13.80 -10.15
N SER A 130 -2.54 14.60 -11.20
CA SER A 130 -1.75 15.84 -11.23
C SER A 130 -2.64 16.99 -10.78
N GLY A 131 -2.28 17.64 -9.67
CA GLY A 131 -3.06 18.73 -9.07
C GLY A 131 -3.67 18.34 -7.72
N SER A 132 -4.84 18.92 -7.41
CA SER A 132 -5.51 18.66 -6.14
C SER A 132 -6.27 17.32 -6.14
N ASP A 133 -6.36 16.72 -4.96
CA ASP A 133 -7.15 15.50 -4.73
C ASP A 133 -8.57 15.64 -5.29
N CYS A 134 -9.12 14.53 -5.79
CA CYS A 134 -10.43 14.47 -6.44
C CYS A 134 -10.62 15.31 -7.72
N ALA A 135 -9.59 16.03 -8.21
CA ALA A 135 -9.69 16.80 -9.45
C ALA A 135 -9.57 15.95 -10.71
N ALA A 136 -9.98 14.67 -10.71
CA ALA A 136 -9.92 13.83 -11.92
C ALA A 136 -10.72 14.43 -13.10
N ASP A 137 -11.67 15.31 -12.79
CA ASP A 137 -12.54 16.00 -13.75
C ASP A 137 -11.89 17.28 -14.33
N GLU A 138 -10.85 17.81 -13.67
CA GLU A 138 -10.16 19.06 -14.02
C GLU A 138 -8.64 18.88 -14.26
N GLY A 139 -8.08 17.72 -13.89
CA GLY A 139 -6.66 17.39 -13.90
C GLY A 139 -6.34 16.07 -14.61
N GLN A 140 -5.04 15.80 -14.81
CA GLN A 140 -4.60 14.54 -15.41
C GLN A 140 -4.69 13.42 -14.38
N ALA A 141 -5.14 12.24 -14.80
CA ALA A 141 -5.25 11.07 -13.94
C ALA A 141 -4.59 9.86 -14.60
N THR A 142 -3.97 9.01 -13.78
CA THR A 142 -3.45 7.72 -14.21
C THR A 142 -3.57 6.71 -13.07
N THR A 143 -3.04 5.50 -13.25
CA THR A 143 -2.99 4.46 -12.22
C THR A 143 -1.57 4.02 -11.91
N LEU A 144 -1.32 3.64 -10.66
CA LEU A 144 -0.04 3.03 -10.27
C LEU A 144 0.06 1.54 -10.65
N ALA A 145 -0.95 0.92 -11.26
CA ALA A 145 -0.79 -0.41 -11.82
C ALA A 145 0.11 -0.36 -13.08
N GLU A 146 1.18 -1.16 -13.17
CA GLU A 146 2.08 -1.20 -14.33
C GLU A 146 1.38 -1.65 -15.61
N VAL A 147 0.41 -2.56 -15.44
CA VAL A 147 -0.57 -2.93 -16.47
C VAL A 147 -1.94 -2.60 -15.90
N PRO A 148 -2.72 -1.69 -16.52
CA PRO A 148 -4.02 -1.29 -15.99
C PRO A 148 -4.95 -2.48 -15.74
N GLY A 149 -5.47 -2.60 -14.52
CA GLY A 149 -6.33 -3.70 -14.09
C GLY A 149 -5.60 -4.94 -13.57
N GLU A 150 -4.28 -5.05 -13.75
CA GLU A 150 -3.48 -6.13 -13.17
C GLU A 150 -2.84 -5.71 -11.85
N PRO A 151 -2.73 -6.61 -10.85
CA PRO A 151 -2.06 -6.29 -9.59
C PRO A 151 -0.58 -5.94 -9.78
N THR A 152 -0.16 -4.82 -9.22
CA THR A 152 1.23 -4.38 -9.09
C THR A 152 1.60 -4.30 -7.62
N ILE A 153 2.78 -4.81 -7.27
CA ILE A 153 3.29 -4.82 -5.91
C ILE A 153 4.42 -3.80 -5.79
N TYR A 154 4.24 -2.83 -4.91
CA TYR A 154 5.30 -1.91 -4.49
C TYR A 154 5.80 -2.27 -3.10
N ARG A 155 7.07 -2.64 -3.02
CA ARG A 155 7.78 -2.76 -1.73
C ARG A 155 8.39 -1.41 -1.39
N LEU A 156 8.10 -0.88 -0.21
CA LEU A 156 8.59 0.41 0.30
C LEU A 156 9.34 0.21 1.62
N PHE A 157 10.20 1.17 1.95
CA PHE A 157 11.07 1.13 3.12
C PHE A 157 10.78 2.32 4.03
N ARG A 158 10.78 2.09 5.34
CA ARG A 158 10.66 3.15 6.34
C ARG A 158 11.73 4.21 6.07
N SER A 159 11.30 5.47 6.07
CA SER A 159 12.14 6.63 5.79
C SER A 159 11.93 7.67 6.89
N GLU A 160 12.81 8.66 6.95
CA GLU A 160 12.59 9.82 7.82
C GLU A 160 11.34 10.60 7.39
N ASP A 161 10.57 11.13 8.34
CA ASP A 161 9.28 11.76 8.06
C ASP A 161 9.36 12.89 7.01
N HIS A 162 10.46 13.64 6.99
CA HIS A 162 10.67 14.74 6.06
C HIS A 162 10.74 14.28 4.59
N ILE A 163 11.01 13.00 4.33
CA ILE A 163 11.03 12.43 2.97
C ILE A 163 9.62 12.34 2.38
N CYS A 164 8.60 12.20 3.22
CA CYS A 164 7.20 12.23 2.82
C CYS A 164 6.52 13.56 3.15
N ALA A 165 7.26 14.58 3.58
CA ALA A 165 6.70 15.92 3.69
C ALA A 165 6.20 16.30 2.29
N ARG A 166 4.88 16.51 2.17
CA ARG A 166 4.19 16.82 0.90
C ARG A 166 5.07 17.83 0.14
N ASN A 167 5.57 17.44 -1.04
CA ASN A 167 6.28 18.37 -1.93
C ASN A 167 5.22 19.30 -2.54
N GLU A 168 4.71 20.22 -1.71
CA GLU A 168 3.82 21.32 -2.10
C GLU A 168 4.54 22.31 -3.02
#